data_AF-A0A2V7TK50-F1
#
_entry.id   AF-A0A2V7TK50-F1
#
_cell.length_a   1.000
_cell.length_b   1.000
_cell.length_c   1.000
_cell.angle_alpha   90.00
_cell.angle_beta   90.00
_cell.angle_gamma   90.00
#
_symmetry.space_group_name_H-M   'P 1'
#
loop_
_entity.id
_entity.type
_entity.pdbx_description
1 polymer ?
#
loop_
_entity_poly.entity_id
_entity_poly.type
_entity_poly.pdbx_seq_one_letter_code
_entity_poly.pdbx_strand_id
1 'polypeptide(L)'
;MGDWSNERMRELGAGSGTMSDRRARELDTQTDALVRVAAALAHGTVSDLKARFAAARDARVPDLWVEELLLQSLLVVGYPRALVAFGVWRASGAGGPAREEEGGDGAEDLAHEDWQAWAARGAAACREVYGRAYHKLLVNLRGLHPALEDLVLVDAYGKVIGRPGLDLKRRELCTVAAIAVLDAAEQLHS
;
A
#
# COMPACT_ATOMS: atom_id res chain seq x y z
N MET A 1 -24.54 0.63 60.93
CA MET A 1 -24.18 1.40 59.71
C MET A 1 -23.05 0.65 59.04
N GLY A 2 -23.19 -0.04 57.93
CA GLY A 2 -24.29 -0.37 57.04
C GLY A 2 -23.66 -1.34 56.04
N ASP A 3 -24.26 -2.51 55.92
CA ASP A 3 -23.88 -3.60 55.03
C ASP A 3 -23.86 -3.09 53.58
N TRP A 4 -22.71 -3.14 52.91
CA TRP A 4 -22.57 -2.81 51.48
C TRP A 4 -22.05 -4.06 50.77
N SER A 5 -22.98 -4.99 50.59
CA SER A 5 -22.83 -6.27 49.94
C SER A 5 -22.29 -6.16 48.53
N ASN A 6 -21.45 -7.13 48.14
CA ASN A 6 -20.80 -7.31 46.83
C ASN A 6 -21.75 -7.43 45.61
N GLU A 7 -23.05 -7.23 45.78
CA GLU A 7 -24.04 -7.21 44.70
C GLU A 7 -24.09 -5.86 43.96
N ARG A 8 -23.74 -4.74 44.61
CA ARG A 8 -23.87 -3.41 43.98
C ARG A 8 -22.74 -3.06 42.98
N MET A 9 -21.65 -3.82 42.96
CA MET A 9 -20.61 -3.69 41.92
C MET A 9 -20.92 -4.51 40.65
N ARG A 10 -21.90 -5.42 40.68
CA ARG A 10 -22.29 -6.19 39.48
C ARG A 10 -23.36 -5.51 38.63
N GLU A 11 -24.01 -4.47 39.13
CA GLU A 11 -25.12 -3.79 38.43
C GLU A 11 -24.76 -2.44 37.77
N LEU A 12 -23.55 -1.91 37.97
CA LEU A 12 -23.14 -0.60 37.43
C LEU A 12 -22.18 -0.65 36.22
N GLY A 13 -22.02 -1.83 35.61
CA GLY A 13 -21.22 -2.00 34.40
C GLY A 13 -21.94 -2.75 33.27
N ALA A 14 -23.24 -3.03 33.41
CA ALA A 14 -24.08 -3.61 32.38
C ALA A 14 -24.43 -2.57 31.30
N GLY A 15 -23.41 -1.89 30.77
CA GLY A 15 -23.48 -1.26 29.46
C GLY A 15 -23.33 -2.35 28.41
N SER A 16 -24.42 -3.03 28.09
CA SER A 16 -24.56 -3.90 26.93
C SER A 16 -24.46 -3.05 25.65
N GLY A 17 -23.26 -2.52 25.39
CA GLY A 17 -22.85 -2.09 24.07
C GLY A 17 -22.46 -3.36 23.33
N THR A 18 -23.42 -3.92 22.62
CA THR A 18 -23.27 -5.02 21.67
C THR A 18 -21.89 -4.97 20.99
N MET A 19 -21.04 -5.98 21.25
CA MET A 19 -19.86 -6.34 20.43
C MET A 19 -20.23 -6.71 18.97
N SER A 20 -21.46 -6.41 18.55
CA SER A 20 -22.01 -6.64 17.22
C SER A 20 -21.93 -5.40 16.31
N ASP A 21 -21.50 -4.24 16.81
CA ASP A 21 -21.47 -2.99 16.01
C ASP A 21 -20.06 -2.61 15.52
N ARG A 22 -19.03 -3.42 15.83
CA ARG A 22 -17.78 -3.46 15.06
C ARG A 22 -17.95 -4.44 13.89
N ARG A 23 -18.86 -4.15 12.96
CA ARG A 23 -18.50 -4.45 11.57
C ARG A 23 -17.30 -3.55 11.30
N ALA A 24 -16.08 -4.09 11.45
CA ALA A 24 -14.94 -3.55 10.73
C ALA A 24 -15.48 -3.32 9.31
N ARG A 25 -15.55 -2.07 8.86
CA ARG A 25 -16.14 -1.77 7.56
C ARG A 25 -15.39 -2.64 6.56
N GLU A 26 -16.07 -3.67 6.06
CA GLU A 26 -15.45 -4.65 5.18
C GLU A 26 -14.92 -3.88 3.98
N LEU A 27 -13.67 -4.13 3.61
CA LEU A 27 -13.11 -3.55 2.40
C LEU A 27 -14.00 -3.93 1.23
N ASP A 28 -14.19 -3.02 0.27
CA ASP A 28 -14.87 -3.39 -0.97
C ASP A 28 -14.10 -4.53 -1.66
N THR A 29 -14.82 -5.34 -2.45
CA THR A 29 -14.27 -6.56 -3.05
C THR A 29 -13.02 -6.29 -3.90
N GLN A 30 -12.95 -5.16 -4.60
CA GLN A 30 -11.80 -4.81 -5.42
C GLN A 30 -10.58 -4.50 -4.53
N THR A 31 -10.78 -3.71 -3.48
CA THR A 31 -9.72 -3.38 -2.53
C THR A 31 -9.23 -4.62 -1.76
N ASP A 32 -10.13 -5.51 -1.29
CA ASP A 32 -9.75 -6.76 -0.63
C ASP A 32 -8.90 -7.65 -1.57
N ALA A 33 -9.31 -7.81 -2.82
CA ALA A 33 -8.55 -8.59 -3.80
C ALA A 33 -7.16 -7.98 -4.08
N LEU A 34 -7.08 -6.65 -4.22
CA LEU A 34 -5.81 -5.94 -4.44
C LEU A 34 -4.86 -6.08 -3.23
N VAL A 35 -5.38 -5.98 -2.00
CA VAL A 35 -4.61 -6.19 -0.77
C VAL A 35 -4.06 -7.63 -0.68
N ARG A 36 -4.84 -8.62 -1.12
CA ARG A 36 -4.39 -10.02 -1.18
C ARG A 36 -3.32 -10.26 -2.25
N VAL A 37 -3.35 -9.53 -3.36
CA VAL A 37 -2.24 -9.50 -4.32
C VAL A 37 -0.99 -8.94 -3.65
N ALA A 38 -1.10 -7.81 -2.94
CA ALA A 38 0.04 -7.19 -2.25
C ALA A 38 0.70 -8.13 -1.23
N ALA A 39 -0.10 -8.85 -0.43
CA ALA A 39 0.38 -9.88 0.49
C ALA A 39 1.12 -11.03 -0.25
N ALA A 40 0.62 -11.46 -1.41
CA ALA A 40 1.29 -12.50 -2.20
C ALA A 40 2.58 -12.02 -2.87
N LEU A 41 2.73 -10.73 -3.17
CA LEU A 41 3.99 -10.19 -3.68
C LEU A 41 5.14 -10.36 -2.67
N ALA A 42 4.86 -10.17 -1.39
CA ALA A 42 5.84 -10.29 -0.30
C ALA A 42 6.46 -11.69 -0.19
N HIS A 43 5.63 -12.75 -0.10
CA HIS A 43 6.14 -14.11 0.14
C HIS A 43 5.49 -15.22 -0.70
N GLY A 44 4.53 -14.91 -1.57
CA GLY A 44 3.86 -15.90 -2.40
C GLY A 44 4.77 -16.56 -3.44
N THR A 45 4.39 -17.77 -3.84
CA THR A 45 4.96 -18.46 -5.01
C THR A 45 4.38 -17.90 -6.31
N VAL A 46 4.96 -18.27 -7.46
CA VAL A 46 4.39 -17.93 -8.78
C VAL A 46 2.96 -18.46 -8.93
N SER A 47 2.68 -19.65 -8.41
CA SER A 47 1.33 -20.23 -8.44
C SER A 47 0.35 -19.42 -7.58
N ASP A 48 0.79 -18.96 -6.41
CA ASP A 48 -0.02 -18.08 -5.55
C ASP A 48 -0.33 -16.76 -6.25
N LEU A 49 0.68 -16.14 -6.88
CA LEU A 49 0.50 -14.89 -7.64
C LEU A 49 -0.50 -15.07 -8.80
N LYS A 50 -0.40 -16.16 -9.56
CA LYS A 50 -1.37 -16.48 -10.63
C LYS A 50 -2.80 -16.57 -10.08
N ALA A 51 -2.98 -17.26 -8.96
CA ALA A 51 -4.29 -17.40 -8.31
C ALA A 51 -4.82 -16.04 -7.82
N ARG A 52 -3.95 -15.19 -7.22
CA ARG A 52 -4.35 -13.86 -6.77
C ARG A 52 -4.70 -12.92 -7.92
N PHE A 53 -3.96 -12.94 -9.02
CA PHE A 53 -4.32 -12.14 -10.20
C PHE A 53 -5.62 -12.61 -10.87
N ALA A 54 -5.87 -13.92 -10.92
CA ALA A 54 -7.16 -14.44 -11.38
C ALA A 54 -8.31 -13.94 -10.48
N ALA A 55 -8.15 -14.05 -9.16
CA ALA A 55 -9.14 -13.54 -8.21
C ALA A 55 -9.36 -12.02 -8.30
N ALA A 56 -8.30 -11.24 -8.55
CA ALA A 56 -8.40 -9.79 -8.77
C ALA A 56 -9.20 -9.46 -10.03
N ARG A 57 -9.02 -10.22 -11.11
CA ARG A 57 -9.84 -10.08 -12.33
C ARG A 57 -11.29 -10.46 -12.10
N ASP A 58 -11.56 -11.55 -11.39
CA ASP A 58 -12.93 -11.96 -11.05
C ASP A 58 -13.63 -10.90 -10.20
N ALA A 59 -12.89 -10.24 -9.31
CA ALA A 59 -13.33 -9.09 -8.54
C ALA A 59 -13.45 -7.78 -9.36
N ARG A 60 -13.05 -7.81 -10.64
CA ARG A 60 -12.99 -6.67 -11.57
C ARG A 60 -12.11 -5.52 -11.06
N VAL A 61 -10.98 -5.84 -10.43
CA VAL A 61 -9.94 -4.86 -10.11
C VAL A 61 -9.43 -4.26 -11.43
N PRO A 62 -9.39 -2.93 -11.59
CA PRO A 62 -8.84 -2.30 -12.78
C PRO A 62 -7.39 -2.70 -13.01
N ASP A 63 -7.02 -3.03 -14.25
CA ASP A 63 -5.64 -3.40 -14.61
C ASP A 63 -4.64 -2.33 -14.18
N LEU A 64 -4.99 -1.04 -14.35
CA LEU A 64 -4.18 0.09 -13.92
C LEU A 64 -3.86 0.07 -12.41
N TRP A 65 -4.78 -0.41 -11.56
CA TRP A 65 -4.50 -0.53 -10.12
C TRP A 65 -3.48 -1.63 -9.84
N VAL A 66 -3.53 -2.71 -10.60
CA VAL A 66 -2.55 -3.80 -10.50
C VAL A 66 -1.18 -3.32 -11.00
N GLU A 67 -1.11 -2.61 -12.11
CA GLU A 67 0.14 -2.01 -12.61
C GLU A 67 0.79 -1.08 -11.56
N GLU A 68 0.00 -0.18 -10.98
CA GLU A 68 0.49 0.77 -9.97
C GLU A 68 0.89 0.07 -8.66
N LEU A 69 0.21 -1.02 -8.28
CA LEU A 69 0.64 -1.89 -7.18
C LEU A 69 1.96 -2.59 -7.49
N LEU A 70 2.13 -3.13 -8.70
CA LEU A 70 3.35 -3.81 -9.11
C LEU A 70 4.55 -2.85 -9.14
N LEU A 71 4.36 -1.62 -9.64
CA LEU A 71 5.37 -0.56 -9.56
C LEU A 71 5.72 -0.23 -8.11
N GLN A 72 4.72 0.00 -7.26
CA GLN A 72 4.93 0.25 -5.83
C GLN A 72 5.64 -0.89 -5.12
N SER A 73 5.41 -2.14 -5.54
CA SER A 73 6.02 -3.31 -4.90
C SER A 73 7.54 -3.30 -4.96
N LEU A 74 8.16 -2.59 -5.91
CA LEU A 74 9.61 -2.39 -5.98
C LEU A 74 10.18 -1.82 -4.68
N LEU A 75 9.42 -0.96 -3.99
CA LEU A 75 9.83 -0.28 -2.76
C LEU A 75 9.85 -1.21 -1.54
N VAL A 76 9.07 -2.30 -1.58
CA VAL A 76 8.87 -3.20 -0.43
C VAL A 76 9.50 -4.58 -0.63
N VAL A 77 9.43 -5.15 -1.84
CA VAL A 77 9.95 -6.50 -2.14
C VAL A 77 11.16 -6.50 -3.07
N GLY A 78 11.57 -5.33 -3.58
CA GLY A 78 12.71 -5.16 -4.47
C GLY A 78 12.50 -5.69 -5.89
N TYR A 79 13.48 -5.38 -6.76
CA TYR A 79 13.44 -5.74 -8.19
C TYR A 79 13.23 -7.23 -8.47
N PRO A 80 13.93 -8.20 -7.85
CA PRO A 80 13.82 -9.59 -8.27
C PRO A 80 12.40 -10.14 -8.17
N ARG A 81 11.68 -9.83 -7.08
CA ARG A 81 10.30 -10.30 -6.88
C ARG A 81 9.30 -9.51 -7.70
N ALA A 82 9.44 -8.18 -7.75
CA ALA A 82 8.54 -7.32 -8.53
C ALA A 82 8.56 -7.66 -10.03
N LEU A 83 9.76 -7.86 -10.61
CA LEU A 83 9.90 -8.19 -12.03
C LEU A 83 9.29 -9.56 -12.38
N VAL A 84 9.44 -10.56 -11.51
CA VAL A 84 8.74 -11.85 -11.67
C VAL A 84 7.23 -11.65 -11.66
N ALA A 85 6.71 -10.83 -10.74
CA ALA A 85 5.28 -10.55 -10.66
C ALA A 85 4.74 -9.85 -11.92
N PHE A 86 5.48 -8.87 -12.49
CA PHE A 86 5.16 -8.28 -13.79
C PHE A 86 5.09 -9.34 -14.89
N GLY A 87 6.06 -10.26 -14.95
CA GLY A 87 6.06 -11.35 -15.92
C GLY A 87 4.82 -12.26 -15.78
N VAL A 88 4.44 -12.60 -14.54
CA VAL A 88 3.24 -13.40 -14.26
C VAL A 88 1.97 -12.66 -14.67
N TRP A 89 1.90 -11.35 -14.40
CA TRP A 89 0.76 -10.51 -14.78
C TRP A 89 0.61 -10.43 -16.30
N ARG A 90 1.68 -10.16 -17.05
CA ARG A 90 1.67 -10.15 -18.52
C ARG A 90 1.29 -11.50 -19.13
N ALA A 91 1.85 -12.60 -18.59
CA ALA A 91 1.55 -13.96 -19.07
C ALA A 91 0.08 -14.37 -18.87
N SER A 92 -0.66 -13.64 -18.04
CA SER A 92 -2.09 -13.87 -17.82
C SER A 92 -3.01 -13.15 -18.81
N GLY A 93 -2.45 -12.43 -19.79
CA GLY A 93 -3.18 -11.68 -20.80
C GLY A 93 -3.72 -10.33 -20.32
N ALA A 94 -3.30 -9.87 -19.13
CA ALA A 94 -3.74 -8.63 -18.51
C ALA A 94 -2.68 -7.52 -18.58
N GLY A 95 -3.11 -6.26 -18.56
CA GLY A 95 -2.23 -5.09 -18.60
C GLY A 95 -1.61 -4.77 -19.97
N GLY A 96 -2.11 -5.38 -21.06
CA GLY A 96 -1.63 -5.14 -22.42
C GLY A 96 -0.14 -5.43 -22.67
N PRO A 97 0.35 -5.32 -23.92
CA PRO A 97 1.79 -5.24 -24.16
C PRO A 97 2.36 -3.95 -23.55
N ALA A 98 3.60 -4.01 -23.06
CA ALA A 98 4.33 -2.82 -22.61
C ALA A 98 4.67 -1.94 -23.84
N ARG A 99 3.68 -1.14 -24.29
CA ARG A 99 3.70 -0.15 -25.37
C ARG A 99 4.19 -0.64 -26.75
N GLU A 100 3.31 -0.57 -27.75
CA GLU A 100 3.72 -0.37 -29.15
C GLU A 100 3.15 0.92 -29.79
N GLU A 101 2.11 1.61 -29.26
CA GLU A 101 1.57 2.81 -29.93
C GLU A 101 1.13 3.95 -28.99
N GLU A 102 1.23 5.18 -29.51
CA GLU A 102 0.89 6.46 -28.89
C GLU A 102 -0.59 6.53 -28.46
N GLY A 103 -0.86 6.14 -27.22
CA GLY A 103 -2.21 6.21 -26.62
C GLY A 103 -2.35 5.35 -25.36
N GLY A 104 -1.33 5.39 -24.49
CA GLY A 104 -1.12 4.41 -23.40
C GLY A 104 -2.22 4.34 -22.34
N ASP A 105 -2.18 3.24 -21.57
CA ASP A 105 -3.04 2.86 -20.43
C ASP A 105 -3.07 3.84 -19.23
N GLY A 106 -2.52 5.05 -19.38
CA GLY A 106 -2.38 6.04 -18.31
C GLY A 106 -1.07 5.97 -17.52
N ALA A 107 -0.15 5.05 -17.84
CA ALA A 107 1.15 4.99 -17.18
C ALA A 107 2.10 6.14 -17.63
N GLU A 108 2.47 6.99 -16.67
CA GLU A 108 3.50 8.05 -16.82
C GLU A 108 4.90 7.45 -17.02
N ASP A 109 5.66 7.98 -17.98
CA ASP A 109 7.08 7.68 -18.22
C ASP A 109 7.98 8.53 -17.31
N LEU A 110 9.18 8.03 -16.97
CA LEU A 110 10.10 8.68 -16.03
C LEU A 110 11.24 9.41 -16.77
N ALA A 111 10.98 10.60 -17.31
CA ALA A 111 11.99 11.45 -17.93
C ALA A 111 12.83 12.23 -16.88
N HIS A 112 14.17 12.13 -16.93
CA HIS A 112 15.05 12.74 -15.93
C HIS A 112 14.91 14.26 -15.75
N GLU A 113 14.39 14.97 -16.75
CA GLU A 113 14.16 16.42 -16.71
C GLU A 113 13.06 16.85 -15.72
N ASP A 114 12.21 15.91 -15.27
CA ASP A 114 11.05 16.20 -14.40
C ASP A 114 11.34 16.07 -12.89
N TRP A 115 12.61 16.00 -12.50
CA TRP A 115 13.03 15.80 -11.10
C TRP A 115 12.32 16.73 -10.10
N GLN A 116 12.20 18.03 -10.41
CA GLN A 116 11.58 19.02 -9.51
C GLN A 116 10.08 18.75 -9.33
N ALA A 117 9.40 18.29 -10.39
CA ALA A 117 7.98 17.96 -10.32
C ALA A 117 7.76 16.73 -9.42
N TRP A 118 8.61 15.72 -9.53
CA TRP A 118 8.56 14.56 -8.64
C TRP A 118 8.93 14.89 -7.20
N ALA A 119 9.90 15.77 -6.97
CA ALA A 119 10.22 16.24 -5.63
C ALA A 119 9.02 16.93 -4.96
N ALA A 120 8.34 17.82 -5.68
CA ALA A 120 7.15 18.51 -5.19
C ALA A 120 6.00 17.53 -4.92
N ARG A 121 5.71 16.63 -5.88
CA ARG A 121 4.68 15.59 -5.74
C ARG A 121 4.95 14.68 -4.56
N GLY A 122 6.18 14.21 -4.43
CA GLY A 122 6.57 13.29 -3.38
C GLY A 122 6.57 13.92 -2.00
N ALA A 123 6.97 15.19 -1.88
CA ALA A 123 6.81 15.95 -0.64
C ALA A 123 5.34 16.09 -0.24
N ALA A 124 4.43 16.31 -1.19
CA ALA A 124 2.99 16.37 -0.92
C ALA A 124 2.44 15.01 -0.45
N ALA A 125 2.71 13.93 -1.19
CA ALA A 125 2.24 12.59 -0.85
C ALA A 125 2.82 12.09 0.49
N CYS A 126 4.12 12.28 0.73
CA CYS A 126 4.77 11.90 1.98
C CYS A 126 4.20 12.68 3.17
N ARG A 127 3.90 13.97 3.01
CA ARG A 127 3.25 14.77 4.05
C ARG A 127 1.83 14.29 4.35
N GLU A 128 1.09 13.85 3.34
CA GLU A 128 -0.25 13.30 3.53
C GLU A 128 -0.22 11.99 4.34
N VAL A 129 0.74 11.09 4.06
CA VAL A 129 0.91 9.82 4.80
C VAL A 129 1.35 10.05 6.24
N TYR A 130 2.43 10.82 6.45
CA TYR A 130 3.03 10.97 7.79
C TYR A 130 2.39 12.08 8.63
N GLY A 131 1.58 12.95 8.02
CA GLY A 131 0.90 14.05 8.71
C GLY A 131 1.83 14.85 9.64
N ARG A 132 1.55 14.80 10.95
CA ARG A 132 2.34 15.52 11.98
C ARG A 132 3.77 14.99 12.12
N ALA A 133 4.05 13.75 11.73
CA ALA A 133 5.38 13.13 11.83
C ALA A 133 6.31 13.49 10.66
N TYR A 134 5.79 14.12 9.59
CA TYR A 134 6.55 14.39 8.36
C TYR A 134 7.90 15.09 8.60
N HIS A 135 7.94 16.18 9.36
CA HIS A 135 9.20 16.88 9.62
C HIS A 135 10.19 16.05 10.46
N LYS A 136 9.68 15.24 11.40
CA LYS A 136 10.50 14.33 12.20
C LYS A 136 11.12 13.23 11.33
N LEU A 137 10.35 12.69 10.38
CA LEU A 137 10.85 11.74 9.40
C LEU A 137 12.03 12.32 8.61
N LEU A 138 11.91 13.53 8.05
CA LEU A 138 12.99 14.12 7.25
C LEU A 138 14.28 14.33 8.05
N VAL A 139 14.16 14.77 9.32
CA VAL A 139 15.31 14.89 10.22
C VAL A 139 15.97 13.53 10.45
N ASN A 140 15.17 12.48 10.70
CA ASN A 140 15.68 11.13 10.88
C ASN A 140 16.38 10.61 9.61
N LEU A 141 15.81 10.79 8.42
CA LEU A 141 16.40 10.36 7.15
C LEU A 141 17.76 11.01 6.92
N ARG A 142 17.87 12.33 7.10
CA ARG A 142 19.14 13.07 7.00
C ARG A 142 20.17 12.60 8.04
N GLY A 143 19.71 12.21 9.22
CA GLY A 143 20.55 11.64 10.28
C GLY A 143 21.07 10.24 9.96
N LEU A 144 20.35 9.46 9.14
CA LEU A 144 20.77 8.14 8.68
C LEU A 144 21.77 8.22 7.53
N HIS A 145 21.46 8.99 6.48
CA HIS A 145 22.35 9.19 5.33
C HIS A 145 21.92 10.41 4.49
N PRO A 146 22.84 11.24 3.97
CA PRO A 146 22.49 12.47 3.25
C PRO A 146 21.65 12.25 1.97
N ALA A 147 21.77 11.10 1.31
CA ALA A 147 21.00 10.78 0.11
C ALA A 147 19.57 10.29 0.38
N LEU A 148 19.22 9.89 1.61
CA LEU A 148 17.96 9.20 1.87
C LEU A 148 16.73 10.09 1.69
N GLU A 149 16.83 11.37 1.99
CA GLU A 149 15.70 12.27 1.78
C GLU A 149 15.29 12.31 0.31
N ASP A 150 16.25 12.48 -0.60
CA ASP A 150 15.94 12.56 -2.04
C ASP A 150 15.47 11.22 -2.58
N LEU A 151 16.06 10.10 -2.14
CA LEU A 151 15.60 8.76 -2.52
C LEU A 151 14.16 8.51 -2.04
N VAL A 152 13.80 8.96 -0.83
CA VAL A 152 12.45 8.79 -0.30
C VAL A 152 11.47 9.76 -0.98
N LEU A 153 11.77 11.06 -0.99
CA LEU A 153 10.85 12.06 -1.49
C LEU A 153 10.72 11.99 -3.01
N VAL A 154 11.82 11.86 -3.75
CA VAL A 154 11.75 11.90 -5.21
C VAL A 154 11.50 10.52 -5.78
N ASP A 155 12.28 9.51 -5.40
CA ASP A 155 12.15 8.21 -6.04
C ASP A 155 10.95 7.42 -5.52
N ALA A 156 10.84 7.23 -4.20
CA ALA A 156 9.73 6.46 -3.65
C ALA A 156 8.40 7.23 -3.74
N TYR A 157 8.31 8.42 -3.13
CA TYR A 157 7.06 9.16 -3.08
C TYR A 157 6.76 9.91 -4.37
N GLY A 158 7.77 10.51 -5.01
CA GLY A 158 7.62 11.26 -6.23
C GLY A 158 7.32 10.34 -7.40
N LYS A 159 8.25 9.49 -7.81
CA LYS A 159 8.14 8.68 -9.03
C LYS A 159 7.15 7.53 -8.91
N VAL A 160 6.80 7.07 -7.71
CA VAL A 160 6.00 5.85 -7.52
C VAL A 160 4.71 6.08 -6.73
N ILE A 161 4.77 6.42 -5.43
CA ILE A 161 3.57 6.49 -4.58
C ILE A 161 2.62 7.64 -5.00
N GLY A 162 3.18 8.78 -5.42
CA GLY A 162 2.41 9.95 -5.82
C GLY A 162 1.79 9.86 -7.22
N ARG A 163 2.07 8.78 -7.98
CA ARG A 163 1.54 8.62 -9.34
C ARG A 163 0.01 8.53 -9.34
N PRO A 164 -0.66 9.10 -10.36
CA PRO A 164 -2.08 8.85 -10.58
C PRO A 164 -2.32 7.37 -10.91
N GLY A 165 -3.58 6.93 -10.87
CA GLY A 165 -3.96 5.56 -11.25
C GLY A 165 -4.34 4.68 -10.05
N LEU A 166 -3.68 4.84 -8.89
CA LEU A 166 -4.09 4.21 -7.63
C LEU A 166 -4.06 5.23 -6.49
N ASP A 167 -5.17 5.36 -5.76
CA ASP A 167 -5.28 6.33 -4.67
C ASP A 167 -4.41 5.96 -3.47
N LEU A 168 -3.99 6.98 -2.72
CA LEU A 168 -3.06 6.84 -1.61
C LEU A 168 -3.57 5.88 -0.53
N LYS A 169 -4.88 5.85 -0.26
CA LYS A 169 -5.46 4.96 0.75
C LYS A 169 -5.28 3.49 0.36
N ARG A 170 -5.53 3.13 -0.90
CA ARG A 170 -5.28 1.76 -1.39
C ARG A 170 -3.80 1.42 -1.40
N ARG A 171 -2.93 2.37 -1.78
CA ARG A 171 -1.48 2.20 -1.72
C ARG A 171 -1.01 1.86 -0.31
N GLU A 172 -1.45 2.61 0.70
CA GLU A 172 -1.08 2.35 2.09
C GLU A 172 -1.61 1.00 2.61
N LEU A 173 -2.85 0.63 2.26
CA LEU A 173 -3.38 -0.70 2.62
C LEU A 173 -2.55 -1.84 2.02
N CYS A 174 -2.13 -1.71 0.75
CA CYS A 174 -1.27 -2.67 0.09
C CYS A 174 0.14 -2.71 0.72
N THR A 175 0.72 -1.56 1.05
CA THR A 175 2.00 -1.45 1.77
C THR A 175 1.93 -2.17 3.11
N VAL A 176 0.91 -1.88 3.93
CA VAL A 176 0.72 -2.53 5.24
C VAL A 176 0.60 -4.05 5.08
N ALA A 177 -0.16 -4.52 4.10
CA ALA A 177 -0.33 -5.96 3.87
C ALA A 177 0.97 -6.65 3.44
N ALA A 178 1.77 -6.02 2.57
CA ALA A 178 3.08 -6.54 2.19
C ALA A 178 4.05 -6.55 3.37
N ILE A 179 4.16 -5.43 4.12
CA ILE A 179 5.05 -5.30 5.29
C ILE A 179 4.68 -6.29 6.39
N ALA A 180 3.39 -6.49 6.65
CA ALA A 180 2.93 -7.46 7.64
C ALA A 180 3.34 -8.89 7.29
N VAL A 181 3.37 -9.23 5.99
CA VAL A 181 3.82 -10.54 5.50
C VAL A 181 5.35 -10.66 5.54
N LEU A 182 6.09 -9.57 5.36
CA LEU A 182 7.55 -9.52 5.49
C LEU A 182 8.04 -9.50 6.95
N ASP A 183 7.14 -9.48 7.94
CA ASP A 183 7.46 -9.38 9.37
C ASP A 183 8.32 -8.14 9.72
N ALA A 184 8.12 -7.04 8.99
CA ALA A 184 8.85 -5.79 9.17
C ALA A 184 8.06 -4.80 10.05
N ALA A 185 7.68 -5.23 11.26
CA ALA A 185 6.76 -4.49 12.15
C ALA A 185 7.19 -3.05 12.46
N GLU A 186 8.49 -2.77 12.54
CA GLU A 186 9.04 -1.43 12.77
C GLU A 186 8.64 -0.41 11.68
N GLN A 187 8.25 -0.87 10.49
CA GLN A 187 7.77 -0.02 9.40
C GLN A 187 6.25 0.25 9.45
N LEU A 188 5.52 -0.28 10.43
CA LEU A 188 4.06 -0.08 10.59
C LEU A 188 3.71 1.11 11.49
N HIS A 189 4.65 2.05 11.62
CA HIS A 189 4.50 3.26 12.42
C HIS A 189 4.61 4.50 11.52
N SER A 190 3.46 5.04 11.12
CA SER A 190 3.35 6.30 10.36
C SER A 190 2.72 7.41 11.20
#